data_AF-A0A8T2LZT2-F1
#
_entry.id   AF-A0A8T2LZT2-F1
#
_cell.length_a   1.000
_cell.length_b   1.000
_cell.length_c   1.000
_cell.angle_alpha   90.00
_cell.angle_beta   90.00
_cell.angle_gamma   90.00
#
_symmetry.space_group_name_H-M   'P 1'
#
loop_
_entity.id
_entity.type
_entity.pdbx_description
1 polymer ?
#
loop_
_entity_poly.entity_id
_entity_poly.type
_entity_poly.pdbx_seq_one_letter_code
_entity_poly.pdbx_strand_id
1 'polypeptide(L)'
;MPDFRPPSEVPDSPLWVHGLSVEEFQGVYHSVVDPLVGSTSGKFCLQFGRELKQRLWRELRCPVLTEEVQPDGWVKIIEAFSAPTPIRSAPDFDLDTSEEPLPGQQPEKKRRRC
;
A
#
# COMPACT_ATOMS: atom_id res chain seq x y z
N MET A 1 -17.12 14.87 -18.08
CA MET A 1 -16.52 14.00 -17.06
C MET A 1 -16.75 12.57 -17.52
N PRO A 2 -15.73 11.71 -17.64
CA PRO A 2 -15.96 10.31 -17.99
C PRO A 2 -16.69 9.64 -16.83
N ASP A 3 -17.80 8.97 -17.15
CA ASP A 3 -18.60 8.22 -16.18
C ASP A 3 -17.79 7.02 -15.68
N PHE A 4 -17.34 7.08 -14.43
CA PHE A 4 -16.69 5.96 -13.77
C PHE A 4 -17.76 4.93 -13.43
N ARG A 5 -18.03 4.00 -14.37
CA ARG A 5 -18.91 2.86 -14.13
C ARG A 5 -18.12 1.84 -13.30
N PRO A 6 -18.45 1.60 -12.02
CA PRO A 6 -17.81 0.52 -11.29
C PRO A 6 -18.08 -0.81 -12.00
N PRO A 7 -17.11 -1.75 -12.04
CA PRO A 7 -17.33 -3.09 -12.58
C PRO A 7 -18.56 -3.72 -11.90
N SER A 8 -19.50 -4.19 -12.70
CA SER A 8 -20.85 -4.57 -12.24
C SER A 8 -20.90 -5.89 -11.47
N GLU A 9 -19.80 -6.62 -11.33
CA GLU A 9 -19.78 -7.95 -10.75
C GLU A 9 -18.53 -8.07 -9.89
N VAL A 10 -18.71 -8.23 -8.58
CA VAL A 10 -17.67 -8.83 -7.74
C VAL A 10 -17.54 -10.26 -8.23
N PRO A 11 -16.41 -10.67 -8.80
CA PRO A 11 -16.26 -12.04 -9.24
C PRO A 11 -16.38 -12.96 -8.02
N ASP A 12 -17.17 -14.04 -8.12
CA ASP A 12 -17.29 -15.13 -7.13
C ASP A 12 -15.95 -15.86 -6.87
N SER A 13 -14.87 -15.41 -7.51
CA SER A 13 -13.53 -15.93 -7.29
C SER A 13 -13.04 -15.59 -5.87
N PRO A 14 -12.33 -16.52 -5.22
CA PRO A 14 -11.65 -16.24 -3.96
C PRO A 14 -10.77 -14.99 -4.05
N LEU A 15 -10.73 -14.19 -2.99
CA LEU A 15 -9.84 -13.03 -2.89
C LEU A 15 -8.40 -13.49 -2.74
N TRP A 16 -7.52 -12.99 -3.61
CA TRP A 16 -6.08 -13.20 -3.54
C TRP A 16 -5.39 -11.88 -3.24
N VAL A 17 -4.39 -11.91 -2.36
CA VAL A 17 -3.60 -10.75 -1.97
C VAL A 17 -2.15 -11.05 -2.31
N HIS A 18 -1.57 -10.34 -3.28
CA HIS A 18 -0.21 -10.57 -3.76
C HIS A 18 0.07 -12.04 -4.16
N GLY A 19 -0.91 -12.68 -4.81
CA GLY A 19 -0.83 -14.08 -5.22
C GLY A 19 -0.96 -15.10 -4.07
N LEU A 20 -1.28 -14.66 -2.86
CA LEU A 20 -1.52 -15.49 -1.68
C LEU A 20 -3.01 -15.54 -1.32
N SER A 21 -3.44 -16.62 -0.66
CA SER A 21 -4.76 -16.61 0.00
C SER A 21 -4.79 -15.56 1.12
N VAL A 22 -5.99 -15.21 1.58
CA VAL A 22 -6.14 -14.25 2.69
C VAL A 22 -5.42 -14.74 3.95
N GLU A 23 -5.52 -16.03 4.26
CA GLU A 23 -4.90 -16.65 5.43
C GLU A 23 -3.37 -16.67 5.33
N GLU A 24 -2.85 -16.99 4.15
CA GLU A 24 -1.41 -16.97 3.87
C GLU A 24 -0.85 -15.55 3.99
N PHE A 25 -1.54 -14.56 3.41
CA PHE A 25 -1.16 -13.16 3.51
C PHE A 25 -1.20 -12.66 4.96
N GLN A 26 -2.23 -13.02 5.73
CA GLN A 26 -2.31 -12.71 7.16
C GLN A 26 -1.11 -13.27 7.92
N GLY A 27 -0.71 -14.52 7.62
CA GLY A 27 0.48 -15.13 8.20
C GLY A 27 1.76 -14.33 7.92
N VAL A 28 1.96 -13.91 6.66
CA VAL A 28 3.10 -13.04 6.28
C VAL A 28 3.03 -11.70 7.00
N TYR A 29 1.85 -11.06 7.02
CA TYR A 29 1.65 -9.77 7.67
C TYR A 29 2.00 -9.82 9.16
N HIS A 30 1.44 -10.78 9.91
CA HIS A 30 1.69 -10.92 11.34
C HIS A 30 3.16 -11.27 11.65
N SER A 31 3.77 -12.14 10.85
CA SER A 31 5.20 -12.48 10.97
C SER A 31 6.10 -11.24 10.86
N VAL A 32 5.74 -10.29 9.99
CA VAL A 32 6.50 -9.05 9.82
C VAL A 32 6.11 -8.01 10.86
N VAL A 33 4.83 -7.76 11.08
CA VAL A 33 4.34 -6.59 11.82
C VAL A 33 4.47 -6.78 13.32
N ASP A 34 4.08 -7.94 13.85
CA ASP A 34 3.96 -8.15 15.29
C ASP A 34 5.31 -7.94 16.02
N PRO A 35 6.47 -8.44 15.51
CA PRO A 35 7.76 -8.20 16.16
C PRO A 35 8.19 -6.74 16.15
N LEU A 36 7.85 -5.98 15.09
CA LEU A 36 8.21 -4.56 14.99
C LEU A 36 7.33 -3.68 15.89
N VAL A 37 6.05 -4.01 16.00
CA VAL A 37 5.11 -3.27 16.85
C VAL A 37 5.41 -3.53 18.34
N GLY A 38 5.75 -4.76 18.72
CA GLY A 38 6.11 -5.07 20.11
C GLY A 38 7.38 -4.36 20.61
N SER A 39 8.29 -3.99 19.70
CA SER A 39 9.54 -3.29 20.04
C SER A 39 9.41 -1.77 20.13
N THR A 40 8.34 -1.19 19.57
CA THR A 40 8.19 0.27 19.54
C THR A 40 7.34 0.75 20.71
N SER A 41 7.89 1.63 21.54
CA SER A 41 7.20 2.23 22.69
C SER A 41 6.12 3.26 22.28
N GLY A 42 5.27 2.92 21.30
CA GLY A 42 4.10 3.69 20.92
C GLY A 42 4.34 4.87 19.97
N LYS A 43 5.52 4.98 19.33
CA LYS A 43 5.82 6.06 18.36
C LYS A 43 5.98 5.50 16.95
N PHE A 44 4.86 5.38 16.23
CA PHE A 44 4.87 5.14 14.78
C PHE A 44 5.36 6.41 14.08
N CYS A 45 6.65 6.45 13.73
CA CYS A 45 7.22 7.51 12.89
C CYS A 45 7.29 7.07 11.41
N LEU A 46 7.48 8.02 10.50
CA LEU A 46 7.58 7.75 9.06
C LEU A 46 8.69 6.74 8.74
N GLN A 47 9.84 6.85 9.42
CA GLN A 47 10.96 5.91 9.24
C GLN A 47 10.57 4.48 9.59
N PHE A 48 9.82 4.28 10.68
CA PHE A 48 9.28 2.98 11.05
C PHE A 48 8.33 2.43 9.98
N GLY A 49 7.44 3.28 9.45
CA GLY A 49 6.55 2.92 8.34
C GLY A 49 7.31 2.50 7.08
N ARG A 50 8.39 3.21 6.73
CA ARG A 50 9.27 2.86 5.59
C ARG A 50 9.95 1.51 5.81
N GLU A 51 10.50 1.27 7.01
CA GLU A 51 11.13 0.00 7.34
C GLU A 51 10.13 -1.17 7.29
N LEU A 52 8.93 -0.98 7.83
CA LEU A 52 7.88 -1.98 7.81
C LEU A 52 7.48 -2.35 6.38
N LYS A 53 7.23 -1.34 5.54
CA LYS A 53 6.92 -1.53 4.11
C LYS A 53 8.06 -2.25 3.38
N GLN A 54 9.31 -1.92 3.68
CA GLN A 54 10.49 -2.59 3.10
C GLN A 54 10.61 -4.07 3.50
N ARG A 55 10.20 -4.44 4.73
CA ARG A 55 10.18 -5.85 5.16
C ARG A 55 9.06 -6.61 4.48
N LEU A 56 7.83 -6.08 4.48
CA LEU A 56 6.69 -6.67 3.77
C LEU A 56 6.99 -6.87 2.28
N TRP A 57 7.56 -5.86 1.62
CA TRP A 57 7.95 -5.93 0.21
C TRP A 57 8.86 -7.13 -0.11
N ARG A 58 9.82 -7.42 0.78
CA ARG A 58 10.75 -8.55 0.62
C ARG A 58 10.06 -9.89 0.84
N GLU A 59 9.25 -10.01 1.89
CA GLU A 59 8.52 -11.25 2.17
C GLU A 59 7.51 -11.60 1.07
N LEU A 60 6.91 -10.57 0.46
CA LEU A 60 6.03 -10.71 -0.70
C LEU A 60 6.78 -10.87 -2.03
N ARG A 61 8.09 -11.18 -1.99
CA ARG A 61 8.94 -11.49 -3.15
C ARG A 61 9.05 -10.36 -4.17
N CYS A 62 9.11 -9.11 -3.68
CA CYS A 62 9.34 -7.91 -4.48
C CYS A 62 8.38 -7.82 -5.68
N PRO A 63 7.07 -7.64 -5.42
CA PRO A 63 6.07 -7.60 -6.48
C PRO A 63 6.39 -6.50 -7.50
N VAL A 64 6.13 -6.78 -8.77
CA VAL A 64 6.28 -5.80 -9.85
C VAL A 64 4.95 -5.63 -10.55
N LEU A 65 4.54 -4.37 -10.66
CA LEU A 65 3.33 -3.97 -11.35
C LEU A 65 3.63 -3.67 -12.81
N THR A 66 2.90 -4.31 -13.72
CA THR A 66 2.93 -4.02 -15.15
C THR A 66 1.55 -3.57 -15.58
N GLU A 67 1.51 -2.55 -16.42
CA GLU A 67 0.29 -1.97 -16.97
C GLU A 67 0.08 -2.45 -18.41
N GLU A 68 -1.12 -2.95 -18.71
CA GLU A 68 -1.53 -3.30 -20.06
C GLU A 68 -2.82 -2.54 -20.42
N VAL A 69 -2.73 -1.66 -21.41
CA VAL A 69 -3.90 -0.92 -21.92
C VAL A 69 -4.67 -1.82 -22.87
N GLN A 70 -5.90 -2.13 -22.52
CA GLN A 70 -6.81 -2.94 -23.33
C GLN A 70 -7.43 -2.11 -24.47
N PRO A 71 -7.88 -2.76 -25.56
CA PRO A 71 -8.44 -2.07 -26.73
C PRO A 71 -9.69 -1.22 -26.44
N ASP A 72 -10.39 -1.49 -25.35
CA ASP A 72 -11.55 -0.76 -24.85
C ASP A 72 -11.18 0.45 -23.97
N GLY A 73 -9.87 0.72 -23.81
CA GLY A 73 -9.34 1.81 -22.99
C GLY A 73 -9.20 1.47 -21.51
N TRP A 74 -9.58 0.26 -21.07
CA TRP A 74 -9.37 -0.17 -19.69
C TRP A 74 -7.92 -0.55 -19.46
N VAL A 75 -7.43 -0.26 -18.26
CA VAL A 75 -6.08 -0.60 -17.85
C VAL A 75 -6.10 -1.87 -17.02
N LYS A 76 -5.48 -2.93 -17.53
CA LYS A 76 -5.24 -4.15 -16.77
C LYS A 76 -3.92 -4.03 -16.02
N ILE A 77 -4.00 -4.15 -14.71
CA ILE A 77 -2.84 -4.14 -13.82
C ILE A 77 -2.44 -5.59 -13.55
N ILE A 78 -1.22 -5.96 -13.93
CA ILE A 78 -0.67 -7.30 -13.73
C ILE A 78 0.43 -7.22 -12.68
N GLU A 79 0.29 -8.01 -11.63
CA GLU A 79 1.31 -8.16 -10.60
C GLU A 79 2.13 -9.44 -10.84
N ALA A 80 3.45 -9.31 -10.85
CA ALA A 80 4.39 -10.41 -11.03
C ALA A 80 5.34 -10.54 -9.83
N PHE A 81 5.72 -11.76 -9.48
CA PHE A 81 6.54 -12.09 -8.32
C PHE A 81 7.81 -12.82 -8.74
N SER A 82 8.93 -12.64 -8.04
CA SER A 82 10.18 -13.38 -8.24
C SER A 82 10.91 -13.20 -9.59
N ALA A 83 10.56 -12.22 -10.41
CA ALA A 83 11.40 -11.89 -11.57
C ALA A 83 12.78 -11.40 -11.07
N PRO A 84 13.89 -11.62 -11.81
CA PRO A 84 15.17 -11.01 -11.50
C PRO A 84 15.08 -9.50 -11.74
N THR A 85 14.46 -8.81 -10.81
CA THR A 85 14.24 -7.37 -10.86
C THR A 85 15.44 -6.70 -10.19
N PRO A 86 16.02 -5.67 -10.83
CA PRO A 86 17.13 -4.92 -10.23
C PRO A 86 16.69 -4.16 -8.97
N ILE A 87 15.38 -3.98 -8.78
CA ILE A 87 14.78 -3.20 -7.69
C ILE A 87 14.60 -4.10 -6.46
N ARG A 88 15.56 -4.05 -5.55
CA ARG A 88 15.55 -4.78 -4.27
C ARG A 88 14.90 -4.01 -3.12
N SER A 89 14.51 -2.76 -3.37
CA SER A 89 13.91 -1.86 -2.39
C SER A 89 12.44 -1.62 -2.71
N ALA A 90 11.63 -1.50 -1.67
CA ALA A 90 10.28 -0.99 -1.79
C ALA A 90 10.34 0.42 -2.39
N PRO A 91 9.32 0.84 -3.17
CA PRO A 91 9.21 2.20 -3.65
C PRO A 91 9.33 3.21 -2.50
N ASP A 92 10.32 4.10 -2.59
CA ASP A 92 10.52 5.18 -1.61
C ASP A 92 9.85 6.45 -2.14
N PHE A 93 8.69 6.77 -1.56
CA PHE A 93 7.96 7.99 -1.88
C PHE A 93 8.27 9.03 -0.81
N ASP A 94 8.76 10.18 -1.26
CA ASP A 94 8.87 11.36 -0.41
C ASP A 94 7.51 12.06 -0.41
N LEU A 95 6.72 11.81 0.63
CA LEU A 95 5.42 12.43 0.82
C LEU A 95 5.63 13.73 1.59
N ASP A 96 5.20 14.84 1.01
CA ASP A 96 5.16 16.12 1.73
C ASP A 96 4.03 16.09 2.76
N THR A 97 4.40 15.98 4.04
CA THR A 97 3.47 16.01 5.17
C THR A 97 3.43 17.38 5.84
N SER A 98 4.01 18.42 5.25
CA SER A 98 4.09 19.76 5.87
C SER A 98 2.73 20.41 6.11
N GLU A 99 1.72 20.06 5.31
CA GLU A 99 0.34 20.53 5.48
C GLU A 99 -0.52 19.61 6.37
N GLU A 100 0.00 18.45 6.79
CA GLU A 100 -0.75 17.54 7.66
C GLU A 100 -0.81 18.07 9.11
N PRO A 101 -1.98 18.04 9.76
CA PRO A 101 -2.11 18.49 11.14
C PRO A 101 -1.35 17.54 12.07
N LEU A 102 -0.61 18.10 13.04
CA LEU A 102 0.07 17.28 14.05
C LEU A 102 -0.96 16.45 14.83
N PRO A 103 -0.62 15.19 15.22
CA PRO A 103 -1.52 14.35 16.01
C PRO A 103 -1.99 15.08 17.28
N GLY A 104 -3.31 15.28 17.40
CA GLY A 104 -3.92 16.00 18.53
C GLY A 104 -4.15 17.49 18.33
N GLN A 105 -3.72 18.09 17.21
CA GLN A 105 -4.10 19.46 16.85
C GLN A 105 -5.35 19.44 15.95
N GLN A 106 -6.46 20.01 16.46
CA GLN A 106 -7.62 20.31 15.62
C GLN A 106 -7.21 21.37 14.59
N PRO A 107 -7.63 21.26 13.31
CA PRO A 107 -7.34 22.29 12.32
C PRO A 107 -7.91 23.62 12.80
N GLU A 108 -7.06 24.65 12.91
CA GLU A 108 -7.51 25.98 13.29
C GLU A 108 -8.53 26.48 12.27
N LYS A 109 -9.78 26.66 12.71
CA LYS A 109 -10.83 27.25 11.90
C LYS A 109 -10.43 28.68 11.55
N LYS A 110 -9.83 28.90 10.38
CA LYS A 110 -9.69 30.23 9.81
C LYS A 110 -11.09 30.82 9.65
N ARG A 111 -11.46 31.71 10.57
CA ARG A 111 -12.66 32.54 10.44
C ARG A 111 -12.53 33.29 9.12
N ARG A 112 -13.44 33.05 8.17
CA ARG A 112 -13.57 33.90 7.00
C ARG A 112 -13.83 35.31 7.51
N ARG A 113 -12.91 36.22 7.23
CA ARG A 113 -13.09 37.64 7.49
C ARG A 113 -14.13 38.11 6.47
N CYS A 114 -15.32 38.45 6.96
CA CYS A 114 -16.34 39.17 6.18
C CYS A 114 -15.82 40.53 5.76
#